data_AF-A0A068V0B6-F1
#
_entry.id   AF-A0A068V0B6-F1
#
_cell.length_a   1.000
_cell.length_b   1.000
_cell.length_c   1.000
_cell.angle_alpha   90.00
_cell.angle_beta   90.00
_cell.angle_gamma   90.00
#
_symmetry.space_group_name_H-M   'P 1'
#
loop_
_entity.id
_entity.type
_entity.pdbx_description
1 polymer ?
#
loop_
_entity_poly.entity_id
_entity_poly.type
_entity_poly.pdbx_seq_one_letter_code
_entity_poly.pdbx_strand_id
1 'polypeptide(L)'
;MKAHEDEEASGSATQGEGLEEDIEYPFYTEGSKALLDARVDIAKYSIVKAALRLHRARRKRDDPDEDLDAEIDWALKQAGNLVLECSEIGDDRPLSGCSFSCDGKMLATCCLSGVARTWSMPEVKKVSTLKGHTERATDVAFSPTGDQLATASADRTAKLWNKEGSLLNTYKGHLDRLARIAFHPSGKYLGTASFDKTWRLWNVETGEELLLQEGHSRSVYGISFQNDGSLAASCGLDALIRVWDLRSGRSILALEGHVKPVLGVSFSPNGYHLASGGEDNTCRIWDLRKRKSLYIIPAHSNLISQVKFEPQEGYFLVTGSYDTTAKVWSSRDFKPIKTLSGHEAKVTSLDVVGDGQYIATVSHDRTIKLWSGRNSEKEKTMDVD
;
A
#
# COMPACT_ATOMS: atom_id res chain seq x y z
N MET A 1 17.94 39.34 -68.66
CA MET A 1 16.68 39.05 -69.38
C MET A 1 15.97 37.93 -68.64
N LYS A 2 14.72 38.16 -68.21
CA LYS A 2 13.76 37.18 -67.62
C LYS A 2 14.21 36.47 -66.32
N ALA A 3 13.35 36.07 -65.39
CA ALA A 3 12.01 36.45 -64.88
C ALA A 3 11.80 35.43 -63.71
N HIS A 4 11.28 35.72 -62.52
CA HIS A 4 10.11 36.48 -62.04
C HIS A 4 10.46 37.00 -60.60
N GLU A 5 9.90 38.07 -60.02
CA GLU A 5 8.47 38.29 -59.66
C GLU A 5 7.96 37.18 -58.71
N ASP A 6 7.39 37.38 -57.52
CA ASP A 6 7.16 38.56 -56.66
C ASP A 6 7.45 38.11 -55.18
N GLU A 7 7.23 38.83 -54.08
CA GLU A 7 6.46 40.06 -53.77
C GLU A 7 7.09 40.79 -52.55
N GLU A 8 6.39 41.78 -52.00
CA GLU A 8 6.68 42.59 -50.80
C GLU A 8 6.30 41.80 -49.51
N ALA A 9 6.70 42.12 -48.27
CA ALA A 9 6.65 43.42 -47.60
C ALA A 9 7.41 43.43 -46.26
N SER A 10 7.87 44.61 -45.86
CA SER A 10 8.52 44.87 -44.57
C SER A 10 7.53 44.90 -43.40
N GLY A 11 8.00 44.48 -42.22
CA GLY A 11 7.16 44.23 -41.05
C GLY A 11 6.37 45.41 -40.46
N SER A 12 5.36 45.04 -39.69
CA SER A 12 4.75 45.85 -38.65
C SER A 12 4.66 45.01 -37.37
N ALA A 13 5.03 45.60 -36.24
CA ALA A 13 5.02 44.90 -34.97
C ALA A 13 3.58 44.81 -34.42
N THR A 14 3.13 43.61 -34.08
CA THR A 14 2.03 43.40 -33.13
C THR A 14 2.58 42.68 -31.90
N GLN A 15 2.14 43.15 -30.73
CA GLN A 15 2.57 42.60 -29.46
C GLN A 15 2.04 41.17 -29.35
N GLY A 16 2.95 40.20 -29.18
CA GLY A 16 2.56 38.84 -28.81
C GLY A 16 1.98 38.86 -27.40
N GLU A 17 0.66 38.86 -27.31
CA GLU A 17 -0.04 38.60 -26.06
C GLU A 17 0.48 37.28 -25.48
N GLY A 18 0.85 37.30 -24.20
CA GLY A 18 1.27 36.11 -23.49
C GLY A 18 0.07 35.19 -23.30
N LEU A 19 -0.20 34.35 -24.29
CA LEU A 19 -0.97 33.12 -24.10
C LEU A 19 -0.17 32.27 -23.12
N GLU A 20 -0.53 32.34 -21.84
CA GLU A 20 -0.23 31.25 -20.92
C GLU A 20 -0.83 30.00 -21.56
N GLU A 21 0.02 29.10 -22.06
CA GLU A 21 -0.44 27.80 -22.54
C GLU A 21 -1.12 27.11 -21.35
N ASP A 22 -2.45 26.99 -21.41
CA ASP A 22 -3.22 26.20 -20.47
C ASP A 22 -2.67 24.77 -20.51
N ILE A 23 -1.83 24.42 -19.53
CA ILE A 23 -1.23 23.09 -19.42
C ILE A 23 -2.36 22.14 -19.04
N GLU A 24 -3.06 21.64 -20.04
CA GLU A 24 -4.15 20.68 -19.93
C GLU A 24 -3.56 19.34 -19.46
N TYR A 25 -3.48 19.18 -18.13
CA TYR A 25 -3.03 17.94 -17.53
C TYR A 25 -4.03 16.83 -17.87
N PRO A 26 -3.63 15.76 -18.59
CA PRO A 26 -4.56 14.74 -19.12
C PRO A 26 -5.29 13.91 -18.05
N PHE A 27 -5.00 14.15 -16.77
CA PHE A 27 -5.62 13.51 -15.60
C PHE A 27 -6.09 14.56 -14.59
N TYR A 28 -6.73 15.64 -15.07
CA TYR A 28 -7.35 16.65 -14.22
C TYR A 28 -8.87 16.43 -14.15
N THR A 29 -9.37 16.08 -12.97
CA THR A 29 -10.80 16.01 -12.69
C THR A 29 -11.24 17.29 -11.98
N GLU A 30 -12.07 18.10 -12.65
CA GLU A 30 -12.88 19.11 -11.96
C GLU A 30 -13.81 18.39 -10.98
N GLY A 31 -13.80 18.86 -9.73
CA GLY A 31 -14.36 18.12 -8.60
C GLY A 31 -15.78 18.52 -8.25
N SER A 32 -16.55 17.56 -7.74
CA SER A 32 -17.71 17.88 -6.90
C SER A 32 -17.28 18.71 -5.69
N LYS A 33 -18.20 19.46 -5.08
CA LYS A 33 -17.91 20.18 -3.83
C LYS A 33 -17.41 19.25 -2.72
N ALA A 34 -17.96 18.03 -2.64
CA ALA A 34 -17.50 17.01 -1.71
C ALA A 34 -16.03 16.60 -1.95
N LEU A 35 -15.56 16.54 -3.20
CA LEU A 35 -14.15 16.33 -3.50
C LEU A 35 -13.29 17.53 -3.09
N LEU A 36 -13.76 18.77 -3.25
CA LEU A 36 -13.03 19.96 -2.78
C LEU A 36 -12.89 19.95 -1.25
N ASP A 37 -13.98 19.69 -0.53
CA ASP A 37 -13.98 19.61 0.93
C ASP A 37 -13.07 18.47 1.42
N ALA A 38 -13.10 17.31 0.75
CA ALA A 38 -12.18 16.21 1.00
C ALA A 38 -10.70 16.57 0.73
N ARG A 39 -10.41 17.28 -0.36
CA ARG A 39 -9.05 17.79 -0.68
C ARG A 39 -8.54 18.72 0.41
N VAL A 40 -9.39 19.60 0.94
CA VAL A 40 -9.06 20.51 2.05
C VAL A 40 -8.79 19.74 3.34
N ASP A 41 -9.60 18.73 3.67
CA ASP A 41 -9.39 17.89 4.85
C ASP A 41 -8.12 17.03 4.76
N ILE A 42 -7.84 16.45 3.58
CA ILE A 42 -6.58 15.74 3.30
C ILE A 42 -5.38 16.69 3.38
N ALA A 43 -5.50 17.92 2.89
CA ALA A 43 -4.44 18.93 3.01
C ALA A 43 -4.16 19.29 4.48
N LYS A 44 -5.19 19.56 5.29
CA LYS A 44 -5.04 19.85 6.73
C LYS A 44 -4.37 18.69 7.47
N TYR A 45 -4.83 17.46 7.25
CA TYR A 45 -4.25 16.26 7.86
C TYR A 45 -2.78 16.07 7.46
N SER A 46 -2.50 16.15 6.15
CA SER A 46 -1.17 15.83 5.61
C SER A 46 -0.11 16.87 5.91
N ILE A 47 -0.45 18.15 5.98
CA ILE A 47 0.49 19.21 6.40
C ILE A 47 0.95 18.97 7.85
N VAL A 48 0.01 18.64 8.76
CA VAL A 48 0.35 18.36 10.17
C VAL A 48 1.18 17.08 10.29
N LYS A 49 0.82 15.99 9.59
CA LYS A 49 1.59 14.74 9.61
C LYS A 49 2.99 14.89 9.01
N ALA A 50 3.11 15.55 7.85
CA ALA A 50 4.41 15.82 7.23
C ALA A 50 5.30 16.70 8.10
N ALA A 51 4.74 17.72 8.78
CA ALA A 51 5.48 18.53 9.75
C ALA A 51 5.96 17.67 10.94
N LEU A 52 5.10 16.84 11.53
CA LEU A 52 5.48 15.93 12.62
C LEU A 52 6.58 14.95 12.19
N ARG A 53 6.48 14.36 10.99
CA ARG A 53 7.49 13.45 10.42
C ARG A 53 8.83 14.17 10.23
N LEU A 54 8.83 15.40 9.70
CA LEU A 54 10.04 16.21 9.52
C LEU A 54 10.64 16.64 10.87
N HIS A 55 9.83 16.99 11.87
CA HIS A 55 10.30 17.30 13.21
C HIS A 55 10.89 16.07 13.92
N ARG A 56 10.27 14.89 13.77
CA ARG A 56 10.81 13.62 14.29
C ARG A 56 12.13 13.27 13.63
N ALA A 57 12.22 13.37 12.31
CA ALA A 57 13.45 13.11 11.55
C ALA A 57 14.57 14.14 11.82
N ARG A 58 14.24 15.36 12.28
CA ARG A 58 15.23 16.33 12.77
C ARG A 58 15.71 15.98 14.18
N ARG A 59 14.80 15.68 15.13
CA ARG A 59 15.19 15.22 16.48
C ARG A 59 16.12 13.99 16.41
N LYS A 60 15.70 12.95 15.68
CA LYS A 60 16.48 11.73 15.39
C LYS A 60 17.85 11.94 14.72
N ARG A 61 18.19 13.17 14.30
CA ARG A 61 19.47 13.53 13.69
C ARG A 61 20.27 14.51 14.56
N ASP A 62 19.58 15.36 15.31
CA ASP A 62 20.14 16.46 16.08
C ASP A 62 20.35 16.09 17.56
N ASP A 63 19.69 15.03 18.04
CA ASP A 63 19.82 14.45 19.38
C ASP A 63 20.93 13.39 19.40
N PRO A 64 22.01 13.55 20.18
CA PRO A 64 23.10 12.58 20.24
C PRO A 64 22.77 11.31 21.03
N ASP A 65 21.67 11.29 21.82
CA ASP A 65 21.27 10.14 22.62
C ASP A 65 20.37 9.16 21.82
N GLU A 66 19.70 9.61 20.75
CA GLU A 66 18.93 8.76 19.81
C GLU A 66 19.86 8.09 18.76
N ASP A 67 20.62 7.05 19.15
CA ASP A 67 21.44 6.27 18.21
C ASP A 67 20.58 5.42 17.25
N LEU A 68 20.28 6.00 16.09
CA LEU A 68 19.56 5.36 14.99
C LEU A 68 20.21 4.08 14.48
N ASP A 69 21.55 4.02 14.47
CA ASP A 69 22.25 2.84 13.96
C ASP A 69 22.07 1.68 14.95
N ALA A 70 22.05 1.95 16.27
CA ALA A 70 21.70 0.98 17.30
C ALA A 70 20.21 0.56 17.27
N GLU A 71 19.25 1.48 17.06
CA GLU A 71 17.82 1.15 16.89
C GLU A 71 17.61 0.23 15.68
N ILE A 72 18.22 0.58 14.54
CA ILE A 72 18.18 -0.22 13.31
C ILE A 72 18.78 -1.61 13.57
N ASP A 73 19.99 -1.70 14.13
CA ASP A 73 20.63 -2.98 14.42
C ASP A 73 19.84 -3.85 15.39
N TRP A 74 19.16 -3.27 16.37
CA TRP A 74 18.26 -3.99 17.27
C TRP A 74 17.04 -4.54 16.51
N ALA A 75 16.37 -3.72 15.70
CA ALA A 75 15.22 -4.14 14.90
C ALA A 75 15.61 -5.21 13.86
N LEU A 76 16.78 -5.09 13.23
CA LEU A 76 17.32 -6.09 12.30
C LEU A 76 17.64 -7.41 13.01
N LYS A 77 18.14 -7.38 14.26
CA LYS A 77 18.34 -8.59 15.08
C LYS A 77 17.01 -9.27 15.42
N GLN A 78 15.97 -8.50 15.78
CA GLN A 78 14.63 -9.07 16.00
C GLN A 78 14.07 -9.70 14.71
N ALA A 79 14.21 -9.02 13.56
CA ALA A 79 13.82 -9.55 12.26
C ALA A 79 14.61 -10.82 11.85
N GLY A 80 15.88 -10.93 12.23
CA GLY A 80 16.68 -12.15 12.08
C GLY A 80 16.18 -13.32 12.95
N ASN A 81 15.69 -13.00 14.14
CA ASN A 81 15.17 -13.95 15.12
C ASN A 81 13.70 -14.34 14.90
N LEU A 82 13.06 -13.92 13.80
CA LEU A 82 11.72 -14.37 13.44
C LEU A 82 11.67 -15.90 13.29
N VAL A 83 10.77 -16.52 14.05
CA VAL A 83 10.44 -17.96 14.03
C VAL A 83 8.94 -18.11 13.78
N LEU A 84 8.54 -19.23 13.16
CA LEU A 84 7.13 -19.59 13.01
C LEU A 84 6.53 -19.91 14.39
N GLU A 85 5.63 -19.06 14.88
CA GLU A 85 4.99 -19.23 16.19
C GLU A 85 3.65 -19.97 16.07
N CYS A 86 2.83 -19.63 15.08
CA CYS A 86 1.54 -20.28 14.83
C CYS A 86 1.33 -20.55 13.33
N SER A 87 0.62 -21.64 13.01
CA SER A 87 0.28 -22.04 11.65
C SER A 87 -1.14 -22.62 11.63
N GLU A 88 -2.13 -21.75 11.48
CA GLU A 88 -3.55 -22.11 11.56
C GLU A 88 -4.20 -22.25 10.18
N ILE A 89 -5.29 -23.04 10.10
CA ILE A 89 -6.06 -23.22 8.87
C ILE A 89 -7.18 -22.16 8.80
N GLY A 90 -7.16 -21.32 7.76
CA GLY A 90 -8.10 -20.21 7.63
C GLY A 90 -9.48 -20.60 7.10
N ASP A 91 -9.54 -21.40 6.03
CA ASP A 91 -10.76 -21.81 5.34
C ASP A 91 -10.53 -23.06 4.48
N ASP A 92 -11.59 -23.64 3.93
CA ASP A 92 -11.50 -24.76 2.97
C ASP A 92 -10.89 -24.34 1.63
N ARG A 93 -10.95 -23.04 1.32
CA ARG A 93 -10.45 -22.43 0.08
C ARG A 93 -9.21 -21.56 0.31
N PRO A 94 -8.38 -21.35 -0.73
CA PRO A 94 -7.21 -20.49 -0.68
C PRO A 94 -7.51 -19.08 -0.15
N LEU A 95 -6.59 -18.55 0.65
CA LEU A 95 -6.66 -17.19 1.16
C LEU A 95 -6.00 -16.21 0.19
N SER A 96 -6.52 -14.98 0.12
CA SER A 96 -6.15 -13.97 -0.89
C SER A 96 -5.50 -12.71 -0.31
N GLY A 97 -5.91 -12.30 0.90
CA GLY A 97 -5.48 -11.06 1.54
C GLY A 97 -5.45 -11.18 3.06
N CYS A 98 -4.54 -10.45 3.70
CA CYS A 98 -4.53 -10.25 5.16
C CYS A 98 -4.23 -8.79 5.54
N SER A 99 -4.74 -8.38 6.69
CA SER A 99 -4.39 -7.10 7.32
C SER A 99 -4.53 -7.17 8.83
N PHE A 100 -3.61 -6.52 9.55
CA PHE A 100 -3.67 -6.34 11.01
C PHE A 100 -4.43 -5.07 11.41
N SER A 101 -5.10 -5.10 12.56
CA SER A 101 -5.60 -3.90 13.24
C SER A 101 -4.43 -3.04 13.72
N CYS A 102 -4.64 -1.72 13.83
CA CYS A 102 -3.63 -0.80 14.38
C CYS A 102 -3.10 -1.24 15.76
N ASP A 103 -3.96 -1.81 16.60
CA ASP A 103 -3.66 -2.36 17.93
C ASP A 103 -2.82 -3.66 17.94
N GLY A 104 -2.56 -4.28 16.78
CA GLY A 104 -1.96 -5.63 16.66
C GLY A 104 -2.81 -6.80 17.18
N LYS A 105 -3.85 -6.54 17.99
CA LYS A 105 -4.71 -7.54 18.66
C LYS A 105 -5.62 -8.34 17.72
N MET A 106 -5.90 -7.84 16.51
CA MET A 106 -6.78 -8.50 15.55
C MET A 106 -6.09 -8.64 14.18
N LEU A 107 -6.29 -9.79 13.54
CA LEU A 107 -5.97 -10.03 12.14
C LEU A 107 -7.27 -10.25 11.38
N ALA A 108 -7.38 -9.73 10.16
CA ALA A 108 -8.43 -10.07 9.22
C ALA A 108 -7.81 -10.80 8.03
N THR A 109 -8.47 -11.85 7.58
CA THR A 109 -8.10 -12.57 6.35
C THR A 109 -9.29 -12.70 5.44
N CYS A 110 -9.05 -12.69 4.14
CA CYS A 110 -10.08 -12.91 3.13
C CYS A 110 -9.76 -14.13 2.26
N CYS A 111 -10.83 -14.75 1.75
CA CYS A 111 -10.78 -16.06 1.11
C CYS A 111 -11.44 -16.05 -0.27
N LEU A 112 -10.98 -16.94 -1.16
CA LEU A 112 -11.59 -17.23 -2.46
C LEU A 112 -13.01 -17.81 -2.38
N SER A 113 -13.56 -18.02 -1.18
CA SER A 113 -14.97 -18.31 -0.91
C SER A 113 -15.87 -17.07 -0.90
N GLY A 114 -15.33 -15.85 -0.88
CA GLY A 114 -16.10 -14.61 -0.64
C GLY A 114 -16.32 -14.30 0.84
N VAL A 115 -15.74 -15.10 1.73
CA VAL A 115 -15.82 -14.91 3.17
C VAL A 115 -14.53 -14.24 3.66
N ALA A 116 -14.67 -13.20 4.49
CA ALA A 116 -13.58 -12.72 5.33
C ALA A 116 -13.79 -13.18 6.78
N ARG A 117 -12.69 -13.41 7.50
CA ARG A 117 -12.68 -13.84 8.90
C ARG A 117 -11.82 -12.89 9.71
N THR A 118 -12.22 -12.67 10.96
CA THR A 118 -11.38 -11.97 11.94
C THR A 118 -10.84 -12.97 12.97
N TRP A 119 -9.64 -12.71 13.44
CA TRP A 119 -8.87 -13.58 14.32
C TRP A 119 -8.27 -12.74 15.44
N SER A 120 -8.41 -13.19 16.68
CA SER A 120 -7.77 -12.61 17.85
C SER A 120 -6.31 -13.07 17.92
N MET A 121 -5.40 -12.13 18.17
CA MET A 121 -3.97 -12.36 18.32
C MET A 121 -3.55 -12.32 19.80
N PRO A 122 -2.46 -13.02 20.19
CA PRO A 122 -1.53 -13.78 19.35
C PRO A 122 -1.99 -15.21 19.00
N GLU A 123 -2.98 -15.76 19.70
CA GLU A 123 -3.38 -17.18 19.60
C GLU A 123 -4.14 -17.56 18.31
N VAL A 124 -4.28 -16.64 17.35
CA VAL A 124 -5.01 -16.79 16.08
C VAL A 124 -6.41 -17.41 16.24
N LYS A 125 -7.13 -17.04 17.32
CA LYS A 125 -8.47 -17.59 17.61
C LYS A 125 -9.53 -16.88 16.77
N LYS A 126 -10.31 -17.64 16.00
CA LYS A 126 -11.39 -17.11 15.15
C LYS A 126 -12.45 -16.35 15.97
N VAL A 127 -12.73 -15.10 15.62
CA VAL A 127 -13.73 -14.24 16.30
C VAL A 127 -15.02 -14.12 15.47
N SER A 128 -14.99 -13.40 14.34
CA SER A 128 -16.18 -13.17 13.50
C SER A 128 -15.98 -13.68 12.06
N THR A 129 -17.10 -13.89 11.37
CA THR A 129 -17.12 -14.37 9.97
C THR A 129 -17.98 -13.43 9.13
N LEU A 130 -17.32 -12.62 8.31
CA LEU A 130 -17.92 -11.64 7.40
C LEU A 130 -18.42 -12.36 6.16
N LYS A 131 -19.73 -12.60 6.08
CA LYS A 131 -20.40 -13.21 4.92
C LYS A 131 -21.21 -12.15 4.19
N GLY A 132 -20.96 -11.95 2.91
CA GLY A 132 -21.78 -11.07 2.09
C GLY A 132 -21.28 -10.74 0.69
N HIS A 133 -20.06 -11.14 0.30
CA HIS A 133 -19.66 -11.13 -1.10
C HIS A 133 -20.22 -12.36 -1.83
N THR A 134 -20.54 -12.20 -3.11
CA THR A 134 -21.10 -13.27 -3.95
C THR A 134 -20.03 -14.03 -4.74
N GLU A 135 -18.87 -13.39 -4.92
CA GLU A 135 -17.68 -13.99 -5.53
C GLU A 135 -16.49 -13.99 -4.56
N ARG A 136 -15.34 -14.48 -5.03
CA ARG A 136 -14.07 -14.46 -4.30
C ARG A 136 -13.74 -13.07 -3.75
N ALA A 137 -13.45 -13.00 -2.45
CA ALA A 137 -12.82 -11.82 -1.88
C ALA A 137 -11.36 -11.76 -2.36
N THR A 138 -10.90 -10.57 -2.73
CA THR A 138 -9.55 -10.36 -3.28
C THR A 138 -8.60 -9.72 -2.29
N ASP A 139 -9.11 -8.86 -1.40
CA ASP A 139 -8.30 -8.14 -0.43
C ASP A 139 -9.09 -7.74 0.83
N VAL A 140 -8.37 -7.44 1.91
CA VAL A 140 -8.93 -6.93 3.17
C VAL A 140 -7.98 -5.94 3.82
N ALA A 141 -8.53 -4.84 4.37
CA ALA A 141 -7.78 -3.83 5.10
C ALA A 141 -8.53 -3.44 6.38
N PHE A 142 -7.83 -3.28 7.49
CA PHE A 142 -8.36 -2.55 8.65
C PHE A 142 -8.26 -1.04 8.46
N SER A 143 -9.18 -0.31 9.10
CA SER A 143 -9.07 1.14 9.22
C SER A 143 -7.93 1.51 10.21
N PRO A 144 -7.12 2.53 9.91
CA PRO A 144 -5.97 2.91 10.75
C PRO A 144 -6.37 3.70 12.01
N THR A 145 -7.57 4.27 12.06
CA THR A 145 -8.04 5.12 13.18
C THR A 145 -9.25 4.55 13.90
N GLY A 146 -9.75 3.39 13.49
CA GLY A 146 -11.00 2.86 14.01
C GLY A 146 -11.21 1.39 13.70
N ASP A 147 -12.22 0.84 14.36
CA ASP A 147 -12.51 -0.58 14.44
C ASP A 147 -13.31 -1.12 13.26
N GLN A 148 -13.04 -0.58 12.07
CA GLN A 148 -13.72 -0.92 10.82
C GLN A 148 -12.82 -1.74 9.90
N LEU A 149 -13.46 -2.55 9.07
CA LEU A 149 -12.83 -3.42 8.09
C LEU A 149 -13.38 -3.14 6.69
N ALA A 150 -12.52 -3.03 5.69
CA ALA A 150 -12.93 -2.98 4.30
C ALA A 150 -12.50 -4.26 3.57
N THR A 151 -13.39 -4.84 2.77
CA THR A 151 -13.12 -6.02 1.92
C THR A 151 -13.38 -5.69 0.46
N ALA A 152 -12.52 -6.18 -0.42
CA ALA A 152 -12.70 -6.16 -1.88
C ALA A 152 -13.10 -7.54 -2.40
N SER A 153 -13.84 -7.57 -3.50
CA SER A 153 -14.30 -8.79 -4.14
C SER A 153 -14.32 -8.69 -5.67
N ALA A 154 -14.28 -9.87 -6.29
CA ALA A 154 -14.50 -9.98 -7.72
C ALA A 154 -15.93 -9.65 -8.16
N ASP A 155 -16.89 -9.61 -7.24
CA ASP A 155 -18.28 -9.16 -7.48
C ASP A 155 -18.41 -7.65 -7.79
N ARG A 156 -17.28 -6.93 -7.88
CA ARG A 156 -17.15 -5.50 -8.21
C ARG A 156 -17.60 -4.56 -7.08
N THR A 157 -17.81 -5.09 -5.87
CA THR A 157 -18.17 -4.30 -4.69
C THR A 157 -17.04 -4.29 -3.66
N ALA A 158 -16.84 -3.14 -3.03
CA ALA A 158 -16.14 -3.06 -1.76
C ALA A 158 -17.16 -2.98 -0.62
N LYS A 159 -16.89 -3.60 0.52
CA LYS A 159 -17.80 -3.63 1.68
C LYS A 159 -17.08 -3.18 2.94
N LEU A 160 -17.76 -2.34 3.72
CA LEU A 160 -17.31 -1.86 5.03
C LEU A 160 -18.04 -2.63 6.13
N TRP A 161 -17.31 -3.07 7.14
CA TRP A 161 -17.80 -3.87 8.26
C TRP A 161 -17.36 -3.25 9.59
N ASN A 162 -18.12 -3.51 10.65
CA ASN A 162 -17.69 -3.27 12.04
C ASN A 162 -16.94 -4.49 12.62
N LYS A 163 -16.44 -4.38 13.86
CA LYS A 163 -15.82 -5.49 14.61
C LYS A 163 -16.74 -6.70 14.78
N GLU A 164 -18.02 -6.45 15.06
CA GLU A 164 -19.05 -7.48 15.30
C GLU A 164 -19.34 -8.31 14.03
N GLY A 165 -19.05 -7.76 12.86
CA GLY A 165 -19.20 -8.39 11.55
C GLY A 165 -20.49 -8.06 10.80
N SER A 166 -21.22 -7.04 11.26
CA SER A 166 -22.30 -6.39 10.53
C SER A 166 -21.76 -5.58 9.34
N LEU A 167 -22.47 -5.63 8.23
CA LEU A 167 -22.23 -4.80 7.06
C LEU A 167 -22.68 -3.35 7.35
N LEU A 168 -21.77 -2.39 7.23
CA LEU A 168 -22.05 -0.95 7.39
C LEU A 168 -22.42 -0.32 6.04
N ASN A 169 -21.50 -0.38 5.07
CA ASN A 169 -21.64 0.25 3.75
C ASN A 169 -21.22 -0.71 2.63
N THR A 170 -21.76 -0.52 1.42
CA THR A 170 -21.35 -1.25 0.20
C THR A 170 -21.10 -0.25 -0.92
N TYR A 171 -19.83 -0.09 -1.31
CA TYR A 171 -19.41 0.77 -2.41
C TYR A 171 -19.62 0.04 -3.74
N LYS A 172 -20.37 0.66 -4.65
CA LYS A 172 -20.69 0.15 -5.99
C LYS A 172 -20.41 1.25 -7.00
N GLY A 173 -19.71 0.91 -8.08
CA GLY A 173 -19.43 1.86 -9.17
C GLY A 173 -18.42 1.33 -10.18
N HIS A 174 -17.48 0.49 -9.73
CA HIS A 174 -16.52 -0.19 -10.59
C HIS A 174 -17.20 -1.12 -11.60
N LEU A 175 -16.63 -1.17 -12.81
CA LEU A 175 -17.21 -1.89 -13.94
C LEU A 175 -16.74 -3.35 -14.01
N ASP A 176 -15.52 -3.61 -13.51
CA ASP A 176 -14.88 -4.92 -13.42
C ASP A 176 -14.43 -5.18 -11.97
N ARG A 177 -13.92 -6.38 -11.71
CA ARG A 177 -13.53 -6.89 -10.38
C ARG A 177 -12.52 -5.98 -9.67
N LEU A 178 -12.64 -5.90 -8.35
CA LEU A 178 -11.63 -5.25 -7.52
C LEU A 178 -10.38 -6.11 -7.37
N ALA A 179 -9.23 -5.45 -7.29
CA ALA A 179 -7.93 -6.07 -7.07
C ALA A 179 -7.48 -5.94 -5.61
N ARG A 180 -7.26 -4.71 -5.14
CA ARG A 180 -6.77 -4.38 -3.78
C ARG A 180 -7.48 -3.15 -3.22
N ILE A 181 -7.41 -2.99 -1.90
CA ILE A 181 -7.96 -1.85 -1.15
C ILE A 181 -6.89 -1.28 -0.21
N ALA A 182 -6.92 0.03 0.00
CA ALA A 182 -6.20 0.67 1.08
C ALA A 182 -7.07 1.72 1.77
N PHE A 183 -6.92 1.88 3.08
CA PHE A 183 -7.44 3.07 3.78
C PHE A 183 -6.43 4.21 3.69
N HIS A 184 -6.94 5.44 3.59
CA HIS A 184 -6.14 6.64 3.86
C HIS A 184 -5.79 6.71 5.37
N PRO A 185 -4.61 7.21 5.78
CA PRO A 185 -4.18 7.22 7.19
C PRO A 185 -5.10 7.97 8.18
N SER A 186 -6.02 8.80 7.70
CA SER A 186 -7.05 9.46 8.53
C SER A 186 -8.28 8.59 8.81
N GLY A 187 -8.39 7.40 8.21
CA GLY A 187 -9.55 6.51 8.28
C GLY A 187 -10.81 6.99 7.53
N LYS A 188 -10.90 8.29 7.19
CA LYS A 188 -12.07 8.88 6.51
C LYS A 188 -12.25 8.45 5.05
N TYR A 189 -11.20 7.98 4.37
CA TYR A 189 -11.24 7.69 2.94
C TYR A 189 -10.74 6.28 2.62
N LEU A 190 -11.35 5.68 1.61
CA LEU A 190 -11.03 4.34 1.12
C LEU A 190 -10.62 4.40 -0.35
N GLY A 191 -9.44 3.87 -0.67
CA GLY A 191 -8.97 3.70 -2.05
C GLY A 191 -9.25 2.28 -2.54
N THR A 192 -9.89 2.15 -3.72
CA THR A 192 -10.19 0.86 -4.36
C THR A 192 -9.52 0.78 -5.73
N ALA A 193 -8.71 -0.25 -5.96
CA ALA A 193 -8.07 -0.55 -7.25
C ALA A 193 -8.86 -1.60 -8.03
N SER A 194 -9.06 -1.40 -9.34
CA SER A 194 -9.95 -2.23 -10.16
C SER A 194 -9.33 -2.67 -11.48
N PHE A 195 -9.82 -3.82 -11.96
CA PHE A 195 -9.45 -4.33 -13.28
C PHE A 195 -10.01 -3.50 -14.44
N ASP A 196 -10.98 -2.60 -14.19
CA ASP A 196 -11.51 -1.62 -15.15
C ASP A 196 -10.52 -0.49 -15.53
N LYS A 197 -9.25 -0.60 -15.11
CA LYS A 197 -8.13 0.34 -15.35
C LYS A 197 -8.21 1.63 -14.53
N THR A 198 -9.20 1.75 -13.65
CA THR A 198 -9.35 2.90 -12.75
C THR A 198 -8.99 2.53 -11.31
N TRP A 199 -8.72 3.55 -10.52
CA TRP A 199 -8.86 3.48 -9.06
C TRP A 199 -9.80 4.59 -8.60
N ARG A 200 -10.52 4.33 -7.50
CA ARG A 200 -11.50 5.28 -6.93
C ARG A 200 -11.17 5.61 -5.49
N LEU A 201 -11.56 6.81 -5.07
CA LEU A 201 -11.55 7.25 -3.68
C LEU A 201 -12.99 7.43 -3.19
N TRP A 202 -13.31 6.79 -2.07
CA TRP A 202 -14.62 6.84 -1.44
C TRP A 202 -14.55 7.56 -0.10
N ASN A 203 -15.62 8.26 0.26
CA ASN A 203 -15.83 8.71 1.64
C ASN A 203 -16.38 7.51 2.45
N VAL A 204 -15.72 7.17 3.55
CA VAL A 204 -16.08 6.02 4.39
C VAL A 204 -17.41 6.25 5.12
N GLU A 205 -17.67 7.49 5.51
CA GLU A 205 -18.86 7.88 6.28
C GLU A 205 -20.10 7.99 5.38
N THR A 206 -20.03 8.77 4.29
CA THR A 206 -21.18 9.01 3.41
C THR A 206 -21.42 7.91 2.37
N GLY A 207 -20.41 7.07 2.09
CA GLY A 207 -20.47 6.07 1.03
C GLY A 207 -20.24 6.61 -0.39
N GLU A 208 -20.04 7.92 -0.53
CA GLU A 208 -19.96 8.60 -1.83
C GLU A 208 -18.62 8.40 -2.53
N GLU A 209 -18.66 8.33 -3.87
CA GLU A 209 -17.49 8.38 -4.72
C GLU A 209 -17.00 9.83 -4.83
N LEU A 210 -15.78 10.08 -4.33
CA LEU A 210 -15.15 11.41 -4.34
C LEU A 210 -14.30 11.63 -5.58
N LEU A 211 -13.56 10.59 -6.00
CA LEU A 211 -12.56 10.69 -7.06
C LEU A 211 -12.59 9.42 -7.91
N LEU A 212 -12.71 9.59 -9.22
CA LEU A 212 -12.37 8.59 -10.23
C LEU A 212 -11.02 8.97 -10.83
N GLN A 213 -10.07 8.04 -10.91
CA GLN A 213 -8.79 8.28 -11.58
C GLN A 213 -8.52 7.22 -12.65
N GLU A 214 -8.49 7.72 -13.88
CA GLU A 214 -8.01 7.00 -15.05
C GLU A 214 -6.55 7.37 -15.31
N GLY A 215 -5.80 6.49 -15.97
CA GLY A 215 -4.43 6.79 -16.39
C GLY A 215 -3.55 5.57 -16.61
N HIS A 216 -3.88 4.42 -16.02
CA HIS A 216 -3.26 3.15 -16.40
C HIS A 216 -3.87 2.64 -17.71
N SER A 217 -3.02 2.16 -18.64
CA SER A 217 -3.49 1.63 -19.93
C SER A 217 -4.12 0.24 -19.81
N ARG A 218 -3.84 -0.45 -18.70
CA ARG A 218 -4.32 -1.78 -18.30
C ARG A 218 -4.84 -1.74 -16.86
N SER A 219 -5.43 -2.84 -16.40
CA SER A 219 -5.99 -3.02 -15.05
C SER A 219 -5.07 -2.52 -13.93
N VAL A 220 -5.64 -1.80 -12.95
CA VAL A 220 -4.93 -1.40 -11.72
C VAL A 220 -5.01 -2.57 -10.75
N TYR A 221 -3.86 -2.97 -10.19
CA TYR A 221 -3.78 -4.11 -9.28
C TYR A 221 -3.63 -3.67 -7.82
N GLY A 222 -2.75 -2.70 -7.55
CA GLY A 222 -2.45 -2.25 -6.18
C GLY A 222 -2.70 -0.77 -5.99
N ILE A 223 -3.05 -0.41 -4.74
CA ILE A 223 -3.09 0.97 -4.27
C ILE A 223 -2.49 1.03 -2.86
N SER A 224 -1.75 2.09 -2.57
CA SER A 224 -1.17 2.38 -1.25
C SER A 224 -1.22 3.88 -0.99
N PHE A 225 -1.44 4.28 0.26
CA PHE A 225 -1.37 5.68 0.67
C PHE A 225 -0.06 5.92 1.42
N GLN A 226 0.52 7.10 1.22
CA GLN A 226 1.66 7.57 2.01
C GLN A 226 1.21 7.79 3.46
N ASN A 227 2.06 7.50 4.46
CA ASN A 227 1.73 7.67 5.88
C ASN A 227 1.35 9.12 6.26
N ASP A 228 1.88 10.11 5.53
CA ASP A 228 1.48 11.52 5.66
C ASP A 228 0.05 11.79 5.14
N GLY A 229 -0.48 10.97 4.24
CA GLY A 229 -1.79 11.13 3.61
C GLY A 229 -1.82 12.06 2.38
N SER A 230 -0.73 12.78 2.07
CA SER A 230 -0.70 13.66 0.90
C SER A 230 -0.76 12.94 -0.45
N LEU A 231 -0.15 11.75 -0.54
CA LEU A 231 0.05 11.02 -1.78
C LEU A 231 -0.61 9.64 -1.75
N ALA A 232 -1.10 9.21 -2.91
CA ALA A 232 -1.45 7.82 -3.19
C ALA A 232 -0.56 7.28 -4.30
N ALA A 233 -0.20 6.00 -4.24
CA ALA A 233 0.48 5.29 -5.33
C ALA A 233 -0.41 4.16 -5.83
N SER A 234 -0.63 4.11 -7.15
CA SER A 234 -1.29 3.00 -7.82
C SER A 234 -0.29 2.24 -8.67
N CYS A 235 -0.44 0.92 -8.76
CA CYS A 235 0.36 0.06 -9.63
C CYS A 235 -0.54 -0.87 -10.45
N GLY A 236 -0.14 -1.13 -11.70
CA GLY A 236 -0.99 -1.80 -12.68
C GLY A 236 -0.30 -2.89 -13.50
N LEU A 237 -1.12 -3.58 -14.28
CA LEU A 237 -0.67 -4.58 -15.26
C LEU A 237 -0.01 -3.93 -16.49
N ASP A 238 0.03 -2.60 -16.56
CA ASP A 238 0.80 -1.81 -17.54
C ASP A 238 2.28 -1.66 -17.17
N ALA A 239 2.74 -2.33 -16.11
CA ALA A 239 4.10 -2.26 -15.55
C ALA A 239 4.51 -0.88 -15.00
N LEU A 240 3.55 0.05 -14.92
CA LEU A 240 3.76 1.40 -14.42
C LEU A 240 3.28 1.54 -12.98
N ILE A 241 3.96 2.41 -12.24
CA ILE A 241 3.52 2.90 -10.93
C ILE A 241 3.29 4.39 -11.07
N ARG A 242 2.08 4.85 -10.71
CA ARG A 242 1.73 6.29 -10.72
C ARG A 242 1.59 6.79 -9.28
N VAL A 243 2.15 7.97 -9.01
CA VAL A 243 2.00 8.67 -7.73
C VAL A 243 1.14 9.91 -7.95
N TRP A 244 0.07 10.00 -7.18
CA TRP A 244 -0.99 11.00 -7.30
C TRP A 244 -0.97 11.92 -6.08
N ASP A 245 -1.14 13.23 -6.29
CA ASP A 245 -1.47 14.14 -5.19
C ASP A 245 -2.97 14.09 -4.95
N LEU A 246 -3.39 13.69 -3.75
CA LEU A 246 -4.82 13.66 -3.43
C LEU A 246 -5.44 15.06 -3.39
N ARG A 247 -4.64 16.11 -3.14
CA ARG A 247 -5.10 17.50 -2.98
C ARG A 247 -5.37 18.19 -4.32
N SER A 248 -4.63 17.83 -5.38
CA SER A 248 -4.86 18.35 -6.74
C SER A 248 -5.56 17.37 -7.67
N GLY A 249 -5.53 16.07 -7.34
CA GLY A 249 -6.00 14.98 -8.20
C GLY A 249 -5.01 14.61 -9.33
N ARG A 250 -3.89 15.32 -9.48
CA ARG A 250 -2.96 15.12 -10.60
C ARG A 250 -1.95 14.00 -10.31
N SER A 251 -1.59 13.24 -11.34
CA SER A 251 -0.41 12.36 -11.30
C SER A 251 0.86 13.21 -11.28
N ILE A 252 1.64 13.16 -10.20
CA ILE A 252 2.92 13.88 -10.08
C ILE A 252 4.05 13.08 -10.74
N LEU A 253 4.04 11.75 -10.58
CA LEU A 253 5.10 10.86 -11.04
C LEU A 253 4.51 9.66 -11.79
N ALA A 254 5.12 9.33 -12.92
CA ALA A 254 5.10 7.99 -13.50
C ALA A 254 6.49 7.38 -13.28
N LEU A 255 6.54 6.22 -12.61
CA LEU A 255 7.78 5.50 -12.32
C LEU A 255 7.88 4.33 -13.28
N GLU A 256 8.71 4.48 -14.31
CA GLU A 256 8.94 3.49 -15.35
C GLU A 256 10.19 2.66 -15.04
N GLY A 257 10.14 1.35 -15.26
CA GLY A 257 11.33 0.51 -15.19
C GLY A 257 11.07 -0.97 -14.90
N HIS A 258 9.93 -1.34 -14.30
CA HIS A 258 9.51 -2.74 -14.31
C HIS A 258 9.21 -3.18 -15.75
N VAL A 259 9.61 -4.39 -16.10
CA VAL A 259 9.41 -4.96 -17.46
C VAL A 259 8.07 -5.68 -17.56
N LYS A 260 7.49 -6.04 -16.42
CA LYS A 260 6.29 -6.86 -16.27
C LYS A 260 5.32 -6.19 -15.28
N PRO A 261 4.05 -6.66 -15.21
CA PRO A 261 3.06 -6.19 -14.23
C PRO A 261 3.60 -5.97 -12.82
N VAL A 262 3.16 -4.88 -12.20
CA VAL A 262 3.47 -4.56 -10.80
C VAL A 262 2.27 -4.96 -9.95
N LEU A 263 2.53 -5.75 -8.90
CA LEU A 263 1.52 -6.42 -8.08
C LEU A 263 1.52 -5.92 -6.63
N GLY A 264 2.64 -5.40 -6.13
CA GLY A 264 2.76 -4.80 -4.80
C GLY A 264 3.28 -3.38 -4.88
N VAL A 265 2.76 -2.49 -4.02
CA VAL A 265 3.31 -1.16 -3.78
C VAL A 265 3.15 -0.78 -2.30
N SER A 266 4.20 -0.22 -1.69
CA SER A 266 4.18 0.30 -0.33
C SER A 266 5.04 1.56 -0.23
N PHE A 267 4.52 2.61 0.40
CA PHE A 267 5.36 3.69 0.89
C PHE A 267 6.18 3.22 2.10
N SER A 268 7.35 3.81 2.30
CA SER A 268 8.08 3.73 3.56
C SER A 268 7.57 4.80 4.54
N PRO A 269 7.52 4.54 5.86
CA PRO A 269 7.10 5.53 6.87
C PRO A 269 7.91 6.83 6.85
N ASN A 270 9.19 6.76 6.46
CA ASN A 270 10.04 7.95 6.31
C ASN A 270 9.54 8.96 5.24
N GLY A 271 8.59 8.56 4.38
CA GLY A 271 7.93 9.41 3.38
C GLY A 271 8.75 9.72 2.13
N TYR A 272 9.98 9.20 2.01
CA TYR A 272 10.87 9.43 0.87
C TYR A 272 10.94 8.25 -0.10
N HIS A 273 10.82 7.01 0.40
CA HIS A 273 10.93 5.81 -0.42
C HIS A 273 9.57 5.19 -0.75
N LEU A 274 9.50 4.57 -1.92
CA LEU A 274 8.42 3.69 -2.37
C LEU A 274 9.05 2.37 -2.79
N ALA A 275 8.51 1.24 -2.33
CA ALA A 275 8.89 -0.08 -2.80
C ALA A 275 7.79 -0.67 -3.67
N SER A 276 8.16 -1.31 -4.78
CA SER A 276 7.24 -1.97 -5.70
C SER A 276 7.71 -3.38 -6.05
N GLY A 277 6.78 -4.34 -6.02
CA GLY A 277 7.04 -5.74 -6.36
C GLY A 277 6.43 -6.12 -7.71
N GLY A 278 7.23 -6.68 -8.60
CA GLY A 278 6.83 -7.05 -9.96
C GLY A 278 6.72 -8.56 -10.21
N GLU A 279 6.08 -8.90 -11.34
CA GLU A 279 6.12 -10.23 -11.96
C GLU A 279 7.46 -10.49 -12.71
N ASP A 280 8.35 -9.50 -12.73
CA ASP A 280 9.77 -9.66 -13.11
C ASP A 280 10.64 -10.21 -11.97
N ASN A 281 10.01 -10.63 -10.87
CA ASN A 281 10.62 -11.14 -9.64
C ASN A 281 11.50 -10.11 -8.89
N THR A 282 11.52 -8.85 -9.34
CA THR A 282 12.28 -7.78 -8.71
C THR A 282 11.42 -6.96 -7.76
N CYS A 283 12.02 -6.54 -6.65
CA CYS A 283 11.48 -5.46 -5.83
C CYS A 283 12.31 -4.21 -6.11
N ARG A 284 11.69 -3.15 -6.65
CA ARG A 284 12.35 -1.88 -6.94
C ARG A 284 12.06 -0.88 -5.84
N ILE A 285 13.06 -0.07 -5.52
CA ILE A 285 12.96 0.99 -4.50
C ILE A 285 13.24 2.32 -5.15
N TRP A 286 12.30 3.24 -5.00
CA TRP A 286 12.25 4.54 -5.67
C TRP A 286 12.39 5.66 -4.65
N ASP A 287 13.18 6.68 -4.94
CA ASP A 287 13.22 7.93 -4.18
C ASP A 287 12.28 8.94 -4.83
N LEU A 288 11.22 9.32 -4.11
CA LEU A 288 10.20 10.25 -4.57
C LEU A 288 10.78 11.66 -4.83
N ARG A 289 11.89 12.04 -4.17
CA ARG A 289 12.56 13.33 -4.38
C ARG A 289 13.42 13.32 -5.64
N LYS A 290 14.17 12.24 -5.87
CA LYS A 290 15.04 12.09 -7.05
C LYS A 290 14.30 11.59 -8.29
N ARG A 291 13.06 11.12 -8.14
CA ARG A 291 12.19 10.58 -9.20
C ARG A 291 12.84 9.42 -9.97
N LYS A 292 13.64 8.59 -9.29
CA LYS A 292 14.44 7.50 -9.87
C LYS A 292 14.44 6.27 -8.97
N SER A 293 14.62 5.10 -9.56
CA SER A 293 14.93 3.87 -8.82
C SER A 293 16.31 4.01 -8.18
N LEU A 294 16.38 3.94 -6.85
CA LEU A 294 17.63 3.87 -6.10
C LEU A 294 18.27 2.49 -6.22
N TYR A 295 17.46 1.45 -6.08
CA TYR A 295 17.94 0.08 -5.95
C TYR A 295 16.95 -0.93 -6.55
N ILE A 296 17.47 -2.05 -7.02
CA ILE A 296 16.72 -3.16 -7.59
C ILE A 296 17.13 -4.42 -6.84
N ILE A 297 16.21 -4.97 -6.04
CA ILE A 297 16.41 -6.21 -5.29
C ILE A 297 15.95 -7.38 -6.19
N PRO A 298 16.84 -8.32 -6.56
CA PRO A 298 16.44 -9.62 -7.12
C PRO A 298 15.88 -10.48 -6.00
N ALA A 299 14.61 -10.25 -5.66
CA ALA A 299 14.07 -10.70 -4.38
C ALA A 299 13.73 -12.19 -4.36
N HIS A 300 13.13 -12.71 -5.43
CA HIS A 300 12.50 -14.04 -5.45
C HIS A 300 12.76 -14.81 -6.75
N SER A 301 12.45 -16.11 -6.76
CA SER A 301 12.53 -16.93 -7.98
C SER A 301 11.25 -16.89 -8.82
N ASN A 302 10.16 -16.37 -8.24
CA ASN A 302 8.85 -16.21 -8.85
C ASN A 302 8.29 -14.81 -8.54
N LEU A 303 7.12 -14.47 -9.10
CA LEU A 303 6.50 -13.16 -8.95
C LEU A 303 6.31 -12.75 -7.49
N ILE A 304 6.43 -11.46 -7.23
CA ILE A 304 6.19 -10.87 -5.91
C ILE A 304 4.72 -10.52 -5.81
N SER A 305 4.00 -11.08 -4.83
CA SER A 305 2.56 -10.89 -4.65
C SER A 305 2.22 -9.65 -3.84
N GLN A 306 3.05 -9.31 -2.85
CA GLN A 306 2.91 -8.13 -2.02
C GLN A 306 4.25 -7.68 -1.46
N VAL A 307 4.34 -6.37 -1.16
CA VAL A 307 5.48 -5.71 -0.54
C VAL A 307 4.92 -4.80 0.56
N LYS A 308 5.49 -4.84 1.77
CA LYS A 308 5.17 -3.93 2.89
C LYS A 308 6.44 -3.51 3.60
N PHE A 309 6.57 -2.22 3.88
CA PHE A 309 7.50 -1.76 4.91
C PHE A 309 6.92 -2.04 6.31
N GLU A 310 7.80 -2.17 7.30
CA GLU A 310 7.43 -2.05 8.71
C GLU A 310 6.70 -0.70 8.94
N PRO A 311 5.56 -0.62 9.66
CA PRO A 311 4.68 0.55 9.57
C PRO A 311 5.12 1.83 10.34
N GLN A 312 5.96 1.71 11.37
CA GLN A 312 6.28 2.81 12.28
C GLN A 312 7.54 3.57 11.85
N GLU A 313 8.69 2.90 11.85
CA GLU A 313 9.99 3.48 11.50
C GLU A 313 10.42 3.07 10.08
N GLY A 314 10.09 1.83 9.68
CA GLY A 314 10.42 1.30 8.36
C GLY A 314 11.86 0.80 8.25
N TYR A 315 12.39 0.18 9.32
CA TYR A 315 13.74 -0.38 9.39
C TYR A 315 13.92 -1.62 8.52
N PHE A 316 12.84 -2.34 8.23
CA PHE A 316 12.85 -3.46 7.30
C PHE A 316 11.69 -3.42 6.31
N LEU A 317 11.88 -4.17 5.22
CA LEU A 317 10.94 -4.38 4.13
C LEU A 317 10.63 -5.88 4.03
N VAL A 318 9.36 -6.24 3.91
CA VAL A 318 8.91 -7.62 3.72
C VAL A 318 8.36 -7.80 2.30
N THR A 319 8.83 -8.82 1.61
CA THR A 319 8.35 -9.23 0.28
C THR A 319 7.76 -10.64 0.36
N GLY A 320 6.60 -10.86 -0.24
CA GLY A 320 5.95 -12.17 -0.34
C GLY A 320 5.87 -12.62 -1.78
N SER A 321 6.02 -13.93 -2.03
CA SER A 321 6.15 -14.45 -3.39
C SER A 321 5.41 -15.76 -3.63
N TYR A 322 5.17 -16.02 -4.91
CA TYR A 322 4.67 -17.31 -5.39
C TYR A 322 5.75 -18.42 -5.41
N ASP A 323 6.95 -18.17 -4.89
CA ASP A 323 8.00 -19.17 -4.62
C ASP A 323 7.86 -19.85 -3.22
N THR A 324 6.70 -19.71 -2.59
CA THR A 324 6.35 -20.18 -1.23
C THR A 324 7.11 -19.53 -0.08
N THR A 325 7.97 -18.55 -0.36
CA THR A 325 8.70 -17.79 0.66
C THR A 325 8.16 -16.37 0.82
N ALA A 326 8.30 -15.85 2.04
CA ALA A 326 8.43 -14.42 2.27
C ALA A 326 9.87 -14.10 2.69
N LYS A 327 10.37 -12.92 2.38
CA LYS A 327 11.73 -12.48 2.73
C LYS A 327 11.70 -11.13 3.41
N VAL A 328 12.56 -10.97 4.40
CA VAL A 328 12.74 -9.74 5.17
C VAL A 328 14.09 -9.12 4.81
N TRP A 329 14.09 -7.86 4.43
CA TRP A 329 15.24 -7.11 3.90
C TRP A 329 15.51 -5.87 4.75
N SER A 330 16.78 -5.50 4.92
CA SER A 330 17.14 -4.23 5.58
C SER A 330 16.72 -3.04 4.72
N SER A 331 16.14 -2.00 5.33
CA SER A 331 15.73 -0.76 4.64
C SER A 331 16.91 0.18 4.29
N ARG A 332 18.08 -0.04 4.88
CA ARG A 332 19.33 0.71 4.61
C ARG A 332 20.15 0.07 3.49
N ASP A 333 20.43 -1.22 3.66
CA ASP A 333 21.39 -1.96 2.83
C ASP A 333 20.72 -2.85 1.76
N PHE A 334 19.41 -3.09 1.87
CA PHE A 334 18.64 -4.02 1.03
C PHE A 334 19.22 -5.45 0.95
N LYS A 335 20.01 -5.83 1.97
CA LYS A 335 20.48 -7.19 2.20
C LYS A 335 19.35 -8.05 2.77
N PRO A 336 19.26 -9.34 2.39
CA PRO A 336 18.32 -10.28 3.01
C PRO A 336 18.73 -10.58 4.44
N ILE A 337 17.82 -10.37 5.39
CA ILE A 337 18.01 -10.68 6.81
C ILE A 337 17.54 -12.11 7.08
N LYS A 338 16.32 -12.43 6.61
CA LYS A 338 15.63 -13.69 6.90
C LYS A 338 14.80 -14.13 5.70
N THR A 339 14.82 -15.42 5.42
CA THR A 339 13.82 -16.07 4.55
C THR A 339 12.83 -16.82 5.44
N LEU A 340 11.57 -16.42 5.36
CA LEU A 340 10.44 -17.05 6.02
C LEU A 340 9.91 -18.15 5.09
N SER A 341 10.53 -19.33 5.18
CA SER A 341 10.15 -20.54 4.44
C SER A 341 9.33 -21.46 5.32
N GLY A 342 8.17 -21.90 4.84
CA GLY A 342 7.29 -22.82 5.59
C GLY A 342 5.88 -22.99 5.02
N HIS A 343 5.52 -22.23 3.99
CA HIS A 343 4.31 -22.47 3.20
C HIS A 343 4.54 -23.56 2.15
N GLU A 344 3.51 -24.36 1.90
CA GLU A 344 3.52 -25.43 0.90
C GLU A 344 3.08 -24.92 -0.48
N ALA A 345 2.51 -23.72 -0.53
CA ALA A 345 2.04 -23.08 -1.74
C ALA A 345 2.37 -21.57 -1.77
N LYS A 346 1.86 -20.90 -2.82
CA LYS A 346 2.11 -19.50 -3.15
C LYS A 346 1.65 -18.56 -2.03
N VAL A 347 2.54 -17.69 -1.53
CA VAL A 347 2.16 -16.62 -0.59
C VAL A 347 1.39 -15.54 -1.36
N THR A 348 0.14 -15.30 -1.00
CA THR A 348 -0.77 -14.38 -1.70
C THR A 348 -0.78 -12.99 -1.07
N SER A 349 -0.53 -12.91 0.23
CA SER A 349 -0.57 -11.66 0.98
C SER A 349 0.28 -11.73 2.24
N LEU A 350 0.72 -10.57 2.70
CA LEU A 350 1.44 -10.37 3.95
C LEU A 350 1.07 -9.04 4.57
N ASP A 351 1.10 -8.98 5.90
CA ASP A 351 1.05 -7.74 6.64
C ASP A 351 1.95 -7.79 7.87
N VAL A 352 2.32 -6.62 8.38
CA VAL A 352 3.25 -6.44 9.51
C VAL A 352 2.51 -5.66 10.59
N VAL A 353 2.55 -6.13 11.85
CA VAL A 353 1.99 -5.38 12.99
C VAL A 353 2.75 -4.06 13.15
N GLY A 354 2.07 -3.01 13.63
CA GLY A 354 2.67 -1.69 13.86
C GLY A 354 4.03 -1.76 14.56
N ASP A 355 4.12 -2.51 15.64
CA ASP A 355 5.32 -2.65 16.48
C ASP A 355 6.43 -3.52 15.84
N GLY A 356 6.26 -4.01 14.60
CA GLY A 356 7.24 -4.79 13.86
C GLY A 356 7.50 -6.22 14.36
N GLN A 357 7.06 -6.55 15.59
CA GLN A 357 7.31 -7.83 16.26
C GLN A 357 6.68 -9.04 15.57
N TYR A 358 5.54 -8.85 14.91
CA TYR A 358 4.75 -9.90 14.28
C TYR A 358 4.56 -9.65 12.78
N ILE A 359 4.76 -10.70 11.98
CA ILE A 359 4.44 -10.74 10.56
C ILE A 359 3.43 -11.86 10.31
N ALA A 360 2.32 -11.56 9.65
CA ALA A 360 1.38 -12.58 9.18
C ALA A 360 1.61 -12.81 7.68
N THR A 361 1.84 -14.06 7.29
CA THR A 361 1.86 -14.49 5.89
C THR A 361 0.69 -15.41 5.60
N VAL A 362 0.09 -15.20 4.43
CA VAL A 362 -1.14 -15.88 4.02
C VAL A 362 -0.94 -16.46 2.62
N SER A 363 -1.40 -17.71 2.44
CA SER A 363 -0.99 -18.56 1.32
C SER A 363 -2.15 -19.33 0.69
N HIS A 364 -1.90 -19.79 -0.54
CA HIS A 364 -2.78 -20.67 -1.29
C HIS A 364 -2.94 -22.08 -0.68
N ASP A 365 -2.08 -22.45 0.28
CA ASP A 365 -2.19 -23.69 1.07
C ASP A 365 -3.34 -23.65 2.09
N ARG A 366 -4.00 -22.49 2.21
CA ARG A 366 -5.11 -22.15 3.13
C ARG A 366 -4.67 -21.84 4.56
N THR A 367 -3.37 -21.79 4.82
CA THR A 367 -2.82 -21.50 6.14
C THR A 367 -2.54 -20.01 6.34
N ILE A 368 -2.68 -19.60 7.60
CA ILE A 368 -2.22 -18.33 8.14
C ILE A 368 -1.00 -18.67 9.00
N LYS A 369 0.16 -18.11 8.67
CA LYS A 369 1.38 -18.28 9.46
C LYS A 369 1.75 -16.98 10.15
N LEU A 370 1.96 -17.06 11.45
CA LEU A 370 2.41 -15.96 12.29
C LEU A 370 3.89 -16.15 12.61
N TRP A 371 4.70 -15.17 12.24
CA TRP A 371 6.13 -15.14 12.51
C TRP A 371 6.39 -14.10 13.60
N SER A 372 7.17 -14.48 14.61
CA SER A 372 7.38 -13.70 15.83
C SER A 372 8.85 -13.76 16.24
N GLY A 373 9.39 -12.61 16.66
CA GLY A 373 10.71 -12.51 17.30
C GLY A 373 10.59 -12.85 18.78
N ARG A 374 10.58 -14.15 19.13
CA ARG A 374 10.54 -14.54 20.55
C ARG A 374 11.87 -14.22 21.24
N ASN A 375 11.80 -13.26 22.16
CA ASN A 375 12.74 -13.10 23.26
C ASN A 375 12.05 -13.38 24.63
N SER A 376 10.94 -14.14 24.62
CA SER A 376 10.03 -14.33 25.76
C SER A 376 10.55 -15.22 26.90
N GLU A 377 11.84 -15.55 26.93
CA GLU A 377 12.46 -16.37 27.98
C GLU A 377 13.28 -15.55 28.99
N LYS A 378 13.49 -14.23 28.77
CA LYS A 378 14.28 -13.39 29.71
C LYS A 378 13.48 -12.46 30.62
N GLU A 379 12.20 -12.21 30.32
CA GLU A 379 11.35 -11.34 31.17
C GLU A 379 10.55 -12.11 32.24
N LYS A 380 10.58 -13.46 32.24
CA LYS A 380 9.91 -14.29 33.26
C LYS A 380 10.82 -14.80 34.38
N THR A 381 12.09 -14.40 34.40
CA THR A 381 13.09 -14.86 35.38
C THR A 381 13.66 -13.72 36.25
N MET A 382 12.95 -12.59 36.38
CA MET A 382 13.35 -11.46 37.23
C MET A 382 12.28 -11.01 38.25
N ASP A 383 11.15 -11.73 38.33
CA ASP A 383 10.07 -11.48 39.31
C ASP A 383 10.03 -12.55 40.44
N VAL A 384 11.12 -13.31 40.62
CA VAL A 384 11.30 -14.21 41.78
C VAL A 384 12.75 -14.15 42.23
N ASP A 385 13.02 -13.31 43.24
CA ASP A 385 13.98 -13.53 44.34
C ASP A 385 13.67 -12.52 45.48
#